data_AF-A0A6H9S5G6-F1
#
_entry.id   AF-A0A6H9S5G6-F1
#
_cell.length_a   1.000
_cell.length_b   1.000
_cell.length_c   1.000
_cell.angle_alpha   90.00
_cell.angle_beta   90.00
_cell.angle_gamma   90.00
#
_symmetry.space_group_name_H-M   'P 1'
#
loop_
_entity.id
_entity.type
_entity.pdbx_description
1 polymer ?
#
loop_
_entity_poly.entity_id
_entity_poly.type
_entity_poly.pdbx_seq_one_letter_code
_entity_poly.pdbx_strand_id
1 'polypeptide(L)' 'PISFNDATRLADGQLLLVNQGGMLFRNSEQTGAALLPLGKPLGKPVSSVIEAADGSLIVAGFAGLQRLAQPATAASE' A
#
# COMPACT_ATOMS: atom_id res chain seq x y z
N PRO A 1 11.91 8.31 12.54
CA PRO A 1 12.09 7.51 11.30
C PRO A 1 10.92 6.52 11.14
N ILE A 2 10.38 6.38 9.91
CA ILE A 2 9.40 5.34 9.58
C ILE A 2 10.17 4.17 8.96
N SER A 3 10.04 2.98 9.53
CA SER A 3 10.61 1.75 8.95
C SER A 3 9.55 1.04 8.13
N PHE A 4 9.92 0.60 6.93
CA PHE A 4 9.07 -0.21 6.06
C PHE A 4 9.48 -1.67 6.16
N ASN A 5 8.51 -2.58 6.14
CA ASN A 5 8.77 -4.03 6.22
C ASN A 5 8.36 -4.79 4.95
N ASP A 6 7.56 -4.19 4.07
CA ASP A 6 7.27 -4.76 2.76
C ASP A 6 6.97 -3.64 1.74
N ALA A 7 7.16 -3.96 0.46
CA ALA A 7 6.86 -3.08 -0.66
C ALA A 7 6.48 -3.88 -1.91
N THR A 8 5.46 -3.40 -2.64
CA THR A 8 5.02 -4.00 -3.90
C THR A 8 4.86 -2.91 -4.95
N ARG A 9 5.31 -3.19 -6.18
CA ARG A 9 4.98 -2.34 -7.33
C ARG A 9 3.54 -2.64 -7.75
N LEU A 10 2.76 -1.59 -7.95
CA LEU A 10 1.38 -1.67 -8.43
C LEU A 10 1.36 -1.69 -9.97
N ALA A 11 0.23 -2.11 -10.54
CA ALA A 11 0.01 -2.18 -11.99
C ALA A 11 0.12 -0.81 -12.67
N ASP A 12 -0.16 0.28 -11.96
CA ASP A 12 0.03 1.66 -12.43
C ASP A 12 1.50 2.13 -12.38
N GLY A 13 2.42 1.26 -11.93
CA GLY A 13 3.85 1.51 -11.82
C GLY A 13 4.27 2.19 -10.52
N GLN A 14 3.34 2.65 -9.68
CA GLN A 14 3.65 3.22 -8.37
C GLN A 14 4.17 2.16 -7.40
N LEU A 15 4.95 2.58 -6.42
CA LEU A 15 5.39 1.73 -5.32
C LEU A 15 4.44 1.89 -4.14
N LEU A 16 3.87 0.79 -3.67
CA LEU A 16 3.15 0.71 -2.41
C LEU A 16 4.10 0.18 -1.33
N LEU A 17 4.22 0.90 -0.22
CA LEU A 17 5.02 0.50 0.93
C LEU A 17 4.12 0.34 2.15
N VAL A 18 4.48 -0.57 3.04
CA VAL A 18 3.79 -0.77 4.32
C VAL A 18 4.76 -0.81 5.48
N ASN A 19 4.31 -0.30 6.63
CA ASN A 19 5.02 -0.46 7.90
C ASN A 19 4.32 -1.46 8.83
N GLN A 20 5.05 -1.85 9.88
CA GLN A 20 4.57 -2.87 10.84
C GLN A 20 3.34 -2.43 11.64
N GLY A 21 2.96 -1.15 11.59
CA GLY A 21 1.74 -0.62 12.21
C GLY A 21 0.52 -0.66 11.29
N GLY A 22 0.68 -1.15 10.06
CA GLY A 22 -0.37 -1.22 9.05
C GLY A 22 -0.64 0.12 8.36
N MET A 23 0.28 1.08 8.39
CA MET A 23 0.20 2.27 7.55
C MET A 23 0.70 1.95 6.14
N LEU A 24 -0.08 2.32 5.14
CA LEU A 24 0.26 2.20 3.73
C LEU A 24 0.76 3.54 3.19
N PHE A 25 1.72 3.51 2.28
CA PHE A 25 2.28 4.67 1.61
C PHE A 25 2.40 4.42 0.11
N ARG A 26 2.12 5.44 -0.70
CA ARG A 26 2.38 5.41 -2.14
C ARG A 26 3.52 6.34 -2.51
N ASN A 27 4.29 5.92 -3.50
CA ASN A 27 5.27 6.74 -4.20
C ASN A 27 5.06 6.59 -5.71
N SER A 28 5.08 7.71 -6.43
CA SER A 28 5.18 7.70 -7.89
C SER A 28 6.65 7.86 -8.28
N GLU A 29 7.24 6.76 -8.75
CA GLU A 29 8.62 6.78 -9.23
C GLU A 29 8.79 7.68 -10.47
N GLN A 30 7.72 7.87 -11.24
CA GLN A 30 7.73 8.73 -12.44
C GLN A 30 7.82 10.21 -12.10
N THR A 31 7.31 10.64 -10.96
CA THR A 31 7.31 12.06 -10.57
C THR A 31 8.34 12.40 -9.50
N GLY A 32 9.05 11.41 -8.95
CA GLY A 32 9.94 11.59 -7.81
C GLY A 32 9.20 12.09 -6.55
N ALA A 33 7.89 11.84 -6.48
CA ALA A 33 7.04 12.39 -5.44
C ALA A 33 7.38 11.85 -4.05
N ALA A 34 7.09 12.66 -3.03
CA ALA A 34 7.20 12.26 -1.63
C ALA A 34 6.33 11.02 -1.33
N LEU A 35 6.75 10.22 -0.35
CA LEU A 35 5.94 9.13 0.19
C LEU A 35 4.66 9.69 0.83
N LEU A 36 3.51 9.41 0.25
CA LEU A 36 2.21 9.89 0.74
C LEU A 36 1.45 8.76 1.42
N PRO A 37 0.89 8.98 2.63
CA PRO A 37 0.01 8.01 3.28
C PRO A 37 -1.19 7.66 2.39
N LEU A 38 -1.50 6.38 2.29
CA LEU A 38 -2.67 5.86 1.57
C LEU A 38 -3.75 5.44 2.57
N GLY A 39 -4.71 6.32 2.80
CA GLY A 39 -5.83 6.05 3.70
C GLY A 39 -5.44 6.05 5.19
N LYS A 40 -6.27 5.42 6.00
CA LYS A 40 -6.03 5.28 7.45
C LYS A 40 -5.21 4.01 7.72
N PRO A 41 -4.39 3.99 8.79
CA PRO A 41 -3.73 2.75 9.21
C PRO A 41 -4.73 1.63 9.44
N LEU A 42 -4.35 0.40 9.10
CA LEU A 42 -5.16 -0.79 9.33
C LEU A 42 -5.33 -1.13 10.82
N GLY A 43 -4.57 -0.45 11.70
CA GLY A 43 -4.68 -0.58 13.16
C GLY A 43 -4.21 -1.93 13.70
N LYS A 44 -3.57 -2.74 12.87
CA LYS A 44 -3.07 -4.08 13.21
C LYS A 44 -1.73 -4.32 12.51
N PRO A 45 -0.85 -5.17 13.08
CA PRO A 45 0.40 -5.49 12.43
C PRO A 45 0.24 -6.12 11.06
N VAL A 46 0.98 -5.61 10.09
CA VAL A 46 1.05 -6.10 8.71
C VAL A 46 2.44 -6.65 8.45
N SER A 47 2.49 -7.84 7.87
CA SER A 47 3.73 -8.50 7.47
C SER A 47 4.00 -8.38 5.98
N SER A 48 2.94 -8.42 5.14
CA SER A 48 3.09 -8.32 3.69
C SER A 48 1.84 -7.74 3.00
N VAL A 49 2.04 -7.16 1.81
CA VAL A 49 0.98 -6.65 0.94
C VAL A 49 1.28 -6.95 -0.53
N ILE A 50 0.26 -7.39 -1.27
CA ILE A 50 0.31 -7.53 -2.73
C ILE A 50 -0.91 -6.89 -3.37
N GLU A 51 -0.81 -6.54 -4.65
CA GLU A 51 -1.97 -6.23 -5.49
C GLU A 51 -2.50 -7.51 -6.14
N ALA A 52 -3.81 -7.72 -6.07
CA ALA A 52 -4.51 -8.78 -6.76
C ALA A 52 -4.82 -8.38 -8.21
N ALA A 53 -5.13 -9.36 -9.07
CA ALA A 53 -5.41 -9.13 -10.49
C ALA A 53 -6.60 -8.19 -10.78
N ASP A 54 -7.49 -7.98 -9.80
CA ASP A 54 -8.62 -7.05 -9.89
C ASP A 54 -8.31 -5.65 -9.31
N GLY A 55 -7.05 -5.35 -9.01
CA GLY A 55 -6.61 -4.06 -8.45
C GLY A 55 -6.90 -3.89 -6.96
N SER A 56 -7.47 -4.89 -6.27
CA SER A 56 -7.57 -4.87 -4.81
C SER A 56 -6.22 -5.17 -4.15
N LEU A 57 -6.06 -4.79 -2.88
CA LEU A 57 -4.90 -5.20 -2.07
C LEU A 57 -5.23 -6.44 -1.26
N ILE A 58 -4.30 -7.40 -1.24
CA ILE A 58 -4.30 -8.49 -0.26
C ILE A 58 -3.23 -8.18 0.79
N VAL A 59 -3.65 -8.14 2.04
CA VAL A 59 -2.79 -7.88 3.19
C VAL A 59 -2.69 -9.14 4.04
N ALA A 60 -1.47 -9.52 4.41
CA ALA A 60 -1.21 -10.58 5.38
C ALA A 60 -0.64 -9.97 6.66
N GLY A 61 -1.17 -10.39 7.81
CA GLY A 61 -0.67 -9.92 9.10
C GLY A 61 -1.35 -10.56 10.29
N PHE A 62 -1.37 -9.85 11.41
CA PHE A 62 -1.91 -10.35 12.68
C PHE A 62 -3.37 -10.85 12.58
N ALA A 63 -4.18 -10.23 11.72
CA ALA A 63 -5.57 -10.62 11.49
C ALA A 63 -5.76 -11.69 10.40
N GLY A 64 -4.70 -12.35 9.95
CA GLY A 64 -4.72 -13.26 8.81
C GLY A 64 -4.68 -12.50 7.48
N LEU A 65 -5.38 -13.04 6.47
CA LEU A 65 -5.50 -12.44 5.15
C LEU A 65 -6.73 -11.53 5.09
N GLN A 66 -6.54 -10.30 4.62
CA GLN A 66 -7.61 -9.34 4.40
C GLN A 66 -7.51 -8.76 3.01
N ARG A 67 -8.64 -8.69 2.29
CA ARG A 67 -8.75 -7.97 1.02
C ARG A 67 -9.26 -6.56 1.26
N LEU A 68 -8.60 -5.58 0.65
CA LEU A 68 -8.95 -4.16 0.71
C LEU A 68 -9.24 -3.64 -0.69
N ALA A 69 -10.33 -2.90 -0.85
CA ALA A 69 -10.52 -2.11 -2.06
C ALA A 69 -9.41 -1.04 -2.10
N GLN A 70 -8.73 -0.89 -3.24
CA GLN A 70 -7.86 0.26 -3.42
C GLN A 70 -8.71 1.54 -3.54
N PRO A 71 -8.32 2.64 -2.89
CA PRO A 71 -8.89 3.94 -3.21
C PRO A 71 -8.59 4.22 -4.68
N ALA A 72 -9.63 4.57 -5.45
CA ALA A 72 -9.44 4.96 -6.84
C ALA A 72 -8.39 6.08 -6.90
N THR A 73 -7.31 5.85 -7.63
CA THR A 73 -6.41 6.94 -8.02
C THR A 73 -7.26 7.89 -8.84
N ALA A 74 -7.52 9.10 -8.33
CA ALA A 74 -8.11 10.15 -9.16
C ALA A 74 -7.12 10.34 -10.33
N ALA A 75 -7.53 9.92 -11.53
CA ALA A 75 -6.76 10.19 -12.72
C ALA A 75 -6.73 11.72 -12.87
N SER A 76 -5.56 12.32 -12.65
CA SER A 76 -5.34 13.70 -13.06
C SER A 76 -5.32 13.71 -14.59
N GLU A 77 -6.29 14.41 -15.16
CA GLU A 77 -6.36 14.79 -16.58
C GLU A 77 -5.25 15.79 -16.93
#